data_AF-A0AAV9JC15-F1
#
_entry.id   AF-A0AAV9JC15-F1
#
_cell.length_a   1.000
_cell.length_b   1.000
_cell.length_c   1.000
_cell.angle_alpha   90.00
_cell.angle_beta   90.00
_cell.angle_gamma   90.00
#
_symmetry.space_group_name_H-M   'P 1'
#
loop_
_entity.id
_entity.type
_entity.pdbx_description
1 polymer ?
#
loop_
_entity_poly.entity_id
_entity_poly.type
_entity_poly.pdbx_seq_one_letter_code
_entity_poly.pdbx_strand_id
1 'polypeptide(L)'
;MDYSRFASRPGDQVAGQWISIIGFGAIMPVFGCLTSSATQRIYGEAIWNPPNLVQQWLDTDYNAKSRAAAFFAGCGLVVCQLAINVIDNAFSAGMDMAGLFPSYINIRRGAYMGLFLSIAMCPWELLSSAATFINVLSAYSVFLGPMVGIMVCDYWVLRNRRIKLTDLYHPRKDGYYHYWHGINWRSFVSWVVGWGYLIPGFAHAVTPNVTVPEACTNLYDLAFPLGFVISFLTHWAINTAFPPPGLGVADDTDYYGTFTPQEAMRLGVAPSQALDGVDTSVGDDFEKGTGEPRVVKV
;
A
#
# COMPACT_ATOMS: atom_id res chain seq x y z
N MET A 1 -0.40 1.21 4.19
CA MET A 1 -0.92 2.47 4.72
C MET A 1 0.17 3.23 5.44
N ASP A 2 0.19 4.54 5.28
CA ASP A 2 1.17 5.45 5.88
C ASP A 2 0.88 5.71 7.38
N TYR A 3 0.80 4.63 8.14
CA TYR A 3 0.72 4.67 9.61
C TYR A 3 2.10 4.84 10.24
N SER A 4 3.16 4.58 9.48
CA SER A 4 4.54 4.81 9.89
C SER A 4 4.80 6.27 10.24
N ARG A 5 4.05 7.24 9.68
CA ARG A 5 4.15 8.65 10.09
C ARG A 5 3.81 8.90 11.55
N PHE A 6 2.98 8.03 12.14
CA PHE A 6 2.52 8.14 13.53
C PHE A 6 3.40 7.33 14.50
N ALA A 7 4.45 6.67 13.99
CA ALA A 7 5.42 5.97 14.83
C ALA A 7 6.31 6.99 15.54
N SER A 8 6.50 6.80 16.85
CA SER A 8 7.32 7.70 17.66
C SER A 8 8.82 7.53 17.41
N ARG A 9 9.27 6.33 17.01
CA ARG A 9 10.66 6.04 16.68
C ARG A 9 10.79 5.21 15.40
N PRO A 10 11.90 5.39 14.65
CA PRO A 10 12.21 4.53 13.52
C PRO A 10 12.30 3.06 13.94
N GLY A 11 11.44 2.22 13.38
CA GLY A 11 11.44 0.77 13.62
C GLY A 11 10.36 0.27 14.57
N ASP A 12 9.61 1.15 15.24
CA ASP A 12 8.50 0.75 16.12
C ASP A 12 7.43 -0.06 15.37
N GLN A 13 7.25 0.20 14.07
CA GLN A 13 6.34 -0.54 13.21
C GLN A 13 6.74 -2.01 12.98
N VAL A 14 8.02 -2.36 13.13
CA VAL A 14 8.56 -3.67 12.74
C VAL A 14 7.98 -4.76 13.65
N ALA A 15 8.03 -4.57 14.97
CA ALA A 15 7.49 -5.55 15.91
C ALA A 15 5.98 -5.76 15.71
N GLY A 16 5.23 -4.68 15.49
CA GLY A 16 3.80 -4.75 15.19
C GLY A 16 3.50 -5.54 13.92
N GLN A 17 4.26 -5.29 12.84
CA GLN A 17 4.10 -6.01 11.57
C GLN A 17 4.46 -7.49 11.70
N TRP A 18 5.55 -7.85 12.39
CA TRP A 18 5.91 -9.25 12.60
C TRP A 18 4.86 -9.99 13.42
N ILE A 19 4.38 -9.42 14.52
CA ILE A 19 3.39 -10.08 15.37
C ILE A 19 2.03 -10.17 14.67
N SER A 20 1.58 -9.08 14.03
CA SER A 20 0.28 -9.03 13.38
C SER A 20 0.27 -9.81 12.06
N ILE A 21 1.15 -9.49 11.12
CA ILE A 21 1.12 -10.05 9.76
C ILE A 21 1.62 -11.49 9.78
N ILE A 22 2.76 -11.77 10.42
CA ILE A 22 3.33 -13.12 10.40
C ILE A 22 2.69 -14.00 11.49
N GLY A 23 2.59 -13.50 12.72
CA GLY A 23 2.00 -14.25 13.82
C GLY A 23 0.50 -14.52 13.61
N PHE A 24 -0.33 -13.48 13.70
CA PHE A 24 -1.78 -13.64 13.54
C PHE A 24 -2.17 -14.01 12.11
N GLY A 25 -1.47 -13.51 11.09
CA GLY A 25 -1.72 -13.89 9.70
C GLY A 25 -1.39 -15.35 9.36
N ALA A 26 -0.55 -16.05 10.14
CA ALA A 26 -0.39 -17.50 10.01
C ALA A 26 -1.44 -18.28 10.83
N ILE A 27 -1.76 -17.81 12.03
CA ILE A 27 -2.65 -18.52 12.96
C ILE A 27 -4.11 -18.48 12.49
N MET A 28 -4.61 -17.33 12.03
CA MET A 28 -6.03 -17.17 11.67
C MET A 28 -6.45 -18.03 10.46
N PRO A 29 -5.66 -18.12 9.37
CA PRO A 29 -5.97 -19.04 8.28
C PRO A 29 -5.99 -20.51 8.71
N VAL A 30 -5.13 -20.92 9.65
CA VAL A 30 -5.15 -22.29 10.19
C VAL A 30 -6.49 -22.57 10.86
N PHE A 31 -7.00 -21.66 11.69
CA PHE A 31 -8.35 -21.81 12.27
C PHE A 31 -9.43 -21.84 11.19
N GLY A 32 -9.34 -21.00 10.16
CA GLY A 32 -10.26 -21.03 9.02
C GLY A 32 -10.27 -22.39 8.31
N CYS A 33 -9.10 -22.95 7.99
CA CYS A 33 -8.94 -24.25 7.37
C CYS A 33 -9.48 -25.39 8.26
N LEU A 34 -9.19 -25.35 9.56
CA LEU A 34 -9.69 -26.33 10.52
C LEU A 34 -11.22 -26.29 10.64
N THR A 35 -11.80 -25.10 10.73
CA THR A 35 -13.26 -24.92 10.77
C THR A 35 -13.90 -25.38 9.46
N SER A 36 -13.35 -25.03 8.30
CA SER A 36 -13.85 -25.48 7.01
C SER A 36 -13.75 -27.01 6.83
N SER A 37 -12.70 -27.65 7.37
CA SER A 37 -12.55 -29.11 7.36
C SER A 37 -13.54 -29.81 8.31
N ALA A 38 -13.76 -29.23 9.50
CA ALA A 38 -14.73 -29.74 10.46
C ALA A 38 -16.17 -29.65 9.93
N THR A 39 -16.53 -28.53 9.30
CA THR A 39 -17.87 -28.34 8.69
C THR A 39 -18.13 -29.35 7.59
N GLN A 40 -17.12 -29.72 6.80
CA GLN A 40 -17.26 -30.78 5.80
C GLN A 40 -17.66 -32.13 6.42
N ARG A 41 -17.15 -32.47 7.61
CA ARG A 41 -17.56 -33.69 8.32
C ARG A 41 -18.91 -33.59 9.00
N ILE A 42 -19.28 -32.42 9.50
CA ILE A 42 -20.51 -32.21 10.30
C ILE A 42 -21.73 -31.99 9.39
N TYR A 43 -21.59 -31.12 8.39
CA TYR A 43 -22.67 -30.65 7.52
C TYR A 43 -22.60 -31.23 6.10
N GLY A 44 -21.52 -31.94 5.75
CA GLY A 44 -21.33 -32.51 4.41
C GLY A 44 -20.78 -31.51 3.37
N GLU A 45 -20.64 -30.24 3.73
CA GLU A 45 -20.08 -29.18 2.89
C GLU A 45 -19.02 -28.36 3.64
N ALA A 46 -18.00 -27.90 2.89
CA ALA A 46 -16.93 -27.08 3.43
C ALA A 46 -17.37 -25.60 3.47
N ILE A 47 -17.83 -25.15 4.64
CA ILE A 47 -18.26 -23.77 4.82
C ILE A 47 -17.03 -22.90 5.11
N TRP A 48 -16.61 -22.14 4.11
CA TRP A 48 -15.45 -21.24 4.18
C TRP A 48 -15.81 -19.81 4.62
N ASN A 49 -17.07 -19.40 4.47
CA ASN A 49 -17.55 -18.06 4.80
C ASN A 49 -18.19 -18.03 6.21
N PRO A 50 -17.64 -17.29 7.19
CA PRO A 50 -18.12 -17.33 8.59
C PRO A 50 -19.60 -16.92 8.80
N PRO A 51 -20.13 -15.85 8.15
CA PRO A 51 -21.56 -15.57 8.12
C PRO A 51 -22.45 -16.78 7.75
N ASN A 52 -22.06 -17.54 6.73
CA ASN A 52 -22.82 -18.72 6.30
C ASN A 52 -22.79 -19.82 7.35
N LEU A 53 -21.68 -19.97 8.08
CA LEU A 53 -21.58 -20.91 9.19
C LEU A 53 -22.50 -20.54 10.36
N VAL A 54 -22.59 -19.25 10.69
CA VAL A 54 -23.51 -18.76 11.73
C VAL A 54 -24.97 -18.99 11.31
N GLN A 55 -25.29 -18.77 10.03
CA GLN A 55 -26.61 -19.07 9.49
C GLN A 55 -26.93 -20.58 9.58
N GLN A 56 -25.96 -21.44 9.23
CA GLN A 56 -26.10 -22.89 9.30
C GLN A 56 -26.44 -23.38 10.73
N TRP A 57 -25.92 -22.73 11.77
CA TRP A 57 -26.27 -23.06 13.16
C TRP A 57 -27.75 -22.81 13.46
N LEU A 58 -28.30 -21.71 12.94
CA LEU A 58 -29.72 -21.38 13.10
C LEU A 58 -30.62 -22.32 12.31
N ASP A 59 -30.18 -22.71 11.11
CA ASP A 59 -30.94 -23.59 10.23
C ASP A 59 -30.95 -25.05 10.72
N THR A 60 -29.86 -25.50 11.36
CA THR A 60 -29.74 -26.88 11.87
C THR A 60 -30.46 -27.09 13.20
N ASP A 61 -30.35 -26.16 14.15
CA ASP A 61 -30.92 -26.32 15.50
C ASP A 61 -31.41 -24.98 16.05
N TYR A 62 -32.63 -24.60 15.63
CA TYR A 62 -33.25 -23.33 16.00
C TYR A 62 -33.74 -23.32 17.45
N ASN A 63 -32.82 -23.07 18.38
CA ASN A 63 -33.10 -22.99 19.83
C ASN A 63 -32.55 -21.70 20.47
N ALA A 64 -32.88 -21.46 21.75
CA ALA A 64 -32.44 -20.26 22.46
C ALA A 64 -30.90 -20.11 22.54
N LYS A 65 -30.15 -21.22 22.60
CA LYS A 65 -28.69 -21.22 22.65
C LYS A 65 -28.08 -20.85 21.29
N SER A 66 -28.58 -21.44 20.20
CA SER A 66 -28.14 -21.13 18.83
C SER A 66 -28.36 -19.65 18.50
N ARG A 67 -29.51 -19.09 18.88
CA ARG A 67 -29.84 -17.68 18.68
C ARG A 67 -28.92 -16.76 19.47
N ALA A 68 -28.61 -17.10 20.72
CA ALA A 68 -27.65 -16.35 21.52
C ALA A 68 -26.24 -16.42 20.90
N ALA A 69 -25.79 -17.61 20.50
CA ALA A 69 -24.49 -17.80 19.84
C ALA A 69 -24.39 -17.00 18.54
N ALA A 70 -25.42 -17.07 17.69
CA ALA A 70 -25.49 -16.33 16.43
C ALA A 70 -25.51 -14.82 16.64
N PHE A 71 -26.21 -14.32 17.67
CA PHE A 71 -26.20 -12.91 18.01
C PHE A 71 -24.80 -12.43 18.41
N PHE A 72 -24.12 -13.10 19.34
CA PHE A 72 -22.79 -12.69 19.76
C PHE A 72 -21.74 -12.81 18.64
N ALA A 73 -21.79 -13.90 17.86
CA ALA A 73 -20.92 -14.08 16.70
C ALA A 73 -21.18 -13.00 15.63
N GLY A 74 -22.45 -12.75 15.29
CA GLY A 74 -22.84 -11.73 14.32
C GLY A 74 -22.46 -10.32 14.76
N CYS A 75 -22.67 -9.96 16.03
CA CYS A 75 -22.20 -8.69 16.59
C CYS A 75 -20.68 -8.54 16.46
N GLY A 76 -19.92 -9.59 16.79
CA GLY A 76 -18.47 -9.60 16.62
C GLY A 76 -18.04 -9.40 15.16
N LEU A 77 -18.67 -10.12 14.22
CA LEU A 77 -18.42 -9.98 12.79
C LEU A 77 -18.71 -8.56 12.29
N VAL A 78 -19.84 -7.98 12.68
CA VAL A 78 -20.22 -6.60 12.30
C VAL A 78 -19.22 -5.59 12.85
N VAL A 79 -18.88 -5.66 14.13
CA VAL A 79 -17.94 -4.73 14.76
C VAL A 79 -16.56 -4.83 14.12
N CYS A 80 -16.08 -6.06 13.89
CA CYS A 80 -14.80 -6.30 13.21
C CYS A 80 -14.79 -5.72 11.79
N GLN A 81 -15.86 -5.98 11.02
CA GLN A 81 -15.96 -5.51 9.64
C GLN A 81 -16.06 -3.97 9.55
N LEU A 82 -16.75 -3.33 10.50
CA LEU A 82 -16.79 -1.88 10.60
C LEU A 82 -15.40 -1.31 10.93
N ALA A 83 -14.67 -1.92 11.86
CA ALA A 83 -13.33 -1.47 12.23
C ALA A 83 -12.36 -1.54 11.03
N ILE A 84 -12.31 -2.68 10.34
CA ILE A 84 -11.46 -2.88 9.15
C ILE A 84 -11.84 -1.89 8.04
N ASN A 85 -13.14 -1.72 7.75
CA ASN A 85 -13.56 -0.80 6.70
C ASN A 85 -13.21 0.67 7.02
N VAL A 86 -13.27 1.09 8.28
CA VAL A 86 -12.92 2.46 8.67
C VAL A 86 -11.41 2.68 8.62
N ILE A 87 -10.65 1.77 9.22
CA ILE A 87 -9.19 1.91 9.36
C ILE A 87 -8.54 1.67 7.99
N ASP A 88 -8.80 0.54 7.36
CA ASP A 88 -8.01 0.11 6.22
C ASP A 88 -8.49 0.70 4.89
N ASN A 89 -9.80 0.79 4.70
CA ASN A 89 -10.37 1.18 3.41
C ASN A 89 -10.70 2.68 3.36
N ALA A 90 -11.46 3.19 4.34
CA ALA A 90 -11.94 4.57 4.33
C ALA A 90 -10.81 5.58 4.52
N PHE A 91 -9.87 5.31 5.43
CA PHE A 91 -8.74 6.21 5.66
C PHE A 91 -7.78 6.25 4.47
N SER A 92 -7.44 5.09 3.88
CA SER A 92 -6.58 5.03 2.68
C SER A 92 -7.24 5.76 1.51
N ALA A 93 -8.49 5.41 1.17
CA ALA A 93 -9.21 6.08 0.09
C ALA A 93 -9.36 7.59 0.32
N GLY A 94 -9.60 8.00 1.57
CA GLY A 94 -9.67 9.41 1.95
C GLY A 94 -8.37 10.16 1.71
N MET A 95 -7.23 9.57 2.07
CA MET A 95 -5.91 10.16 1.85
C MET A 95 -5.55 10.23 0.37
N ASP A 96 -5.78 9.15 -0.38
CA ASP A 96 -5.48 9.10 -1.82
C ASP A 96 -6.28 10.16 -2.58
N MET A 97 -7.58 10.29 -2.27
CA MET A 97 -8.44 11.30 -2.90
C MET A 97 -8.09 12.74 -2.49
N ALA A 98 -7.70 12.95 -1.24
CA ALA A 98 -7.24 14.26 -0.77
C ALA A 98 -5.89 14.65 -1.40
N GLY A 99 -5.02 13.68 -1.70
CA GLY A 99 -3.78 13.90 -2.45
C GLY A 99 -4.01 14.22 -3.92
N LEU A 100 -5.01 13.59 -4.56
CA LEU A 100 -5.34 13.82 -5.97
C LEU A 100 -6.04 15.17 -6.21
N PHE A 101 -6.96 15.57 -5.34
CA PHE A 101 -7.74 16.80 -5.49
C PHE A 101 -7.75 17.64 -4.21
N PRO A 102 -6.58 18.15 -3.77
CA PRO A 102 -6.42 18.77 -2.44
C PRO A 102 -7.25 20.03 -2.23
N SER A 103 -7.59 20.77 -3.29
CA SER A 103 -8.42 21.97 -3.21
C SER A 103 -9.92 21.69 -3.03
N TYR A 104 -10.39 20.49 -3.39
CA TYR A 104 -11.83 20.15 -3.40
C TYR A 104 -12.21 19.08 -2.38
N ILE A 105 -11.30 18.14 -2.12
CA ILE A 105 -11.56 16.94 -1.33
C ILE A 105 -10.68 16.94 -0.09
N ASN A 106 -11.34 16.86 1.07
CA ASN A 106 -10.67 16.52 2.33
C ASN A 106 -10.79 15.01 2.59
N ILE A 107 -9.99 14.49 3.52
CA ILE A 107 -9.95 13.05 3.84
C ILE A 107 -11.34 12.47 4.14
N ARG A 108 -12.20 13.22 4.87
CA ARG A 108 -13.57 12.77 5.19
C ARG A 108 -14.45 12.67 3.95
N ARG A 109 -14.42 13.68 3.07
CA ARG A 109 -15.15 13.69 1.80
C ARG A 109 -14.67 12.55 0.89
N GLY A 110 -13.35 12.35 0.80
CA GLY A 110 -12.75 11.25 0.04
C GLY A 110 -13.20 9.88 0.56
N ALA A 111 -13.24 9.69 1.88
CA ALA A 111 -13.73 8.47 2.51
C ALA A 111 -15.20 8.17 2.15
N TYR A 112 -16.08 9.17 2.17
CA TYR A 112 -17.47 8.99 1.75
C TYR A 112 -17.59 8.63 0.26
N MET A 113 -16.79 9.27 -0.61
CA MET A 113 -16.76 8.91 -2.04
C MET A 113 -16.31 7.46 -2.23
N GLY A 114 -15.26 7.03 -1.53
CA GLY A 114 -14.79 5.64 -1.55
C GLY A 114 -15.87 4.65 -1.11
N LEU A 115 -16.66 4.99 -0.07
CA LEU A 115 -17.78 4.17 0.39
C LEU A 115 -18.88 4.02 -0.68
N PHE A 116 -19.27 5.12 -1.34
CA PHE A 116 -20.30 5.04 -2.37
C PHE A 116 -19.81 4.26 -3.60
N LEU A 117 -18.56 4.48 -4.01
CA LEU A 117 -17.96 3.76 -5.13
C LEU A 117 -17.83 2.25 -4.82
N SER A 118 -17.44 1.89 -3.60
CA SER A 118 -17.30 0.48 -3.22
C SER A 118 -18.65 -0.25 -3.23
N ILE A 119 -19.73 0.38 -2.77
CA ILE A 119 -21.09 -0.17 -2.86
C ILE A 119 -21.54 -0.28 -4.33
N ALA A 120 -21.27 0.74 -5.15
CA ALA A 120 -21.65 0.77 -6.55
C ALA A 120 -20.97 -0.33 -7.40
N MET A 121 -19.80 -0.81 -6.98
CA MET A 121 -19.11 -1.95 -7.61
C MET A 121 -19.77 -3.31 -7.33
N CYS A 122 -20.81 -3.37 -6.48
CA CYS A 122 -21.52 -4.60 -6.12
C CYS A 122 -20.57 -5.74 -5.67
N PRO A 123 -19.79 -5.54 -4.59
CA PRO A 123 -18.73 -6.47 -4.20
C PRO A 123 -19.25 -7.86 -3.79
N TRP A 124 -20.53 -7.98 -3.46
CA TRP A 124 -21.16 -9.27 -3.19
C TRP A 124 -21.16 -10.21 -4.40
N GLU A 125 -21.17 -9.68 -5.63
CA GLU A 125 -21.02 -10.50 -6.84
C GLU A 125 -19.63 -11.14 -6.93
N LEU A 126 -18.61 -10.46 -6.42
CA LEU A 126 -17.23 -10.98 -6.38
C LEU A 126 -17.07 -12.10 -5.33
N LEU A 127 -17.95 -12.12 -4.32
CA LEU A 127 -18.03 -13.15 -3.28
C LEU A 127 -19.02 -14.27 -3.61
N SER A 128 -19.58 -14.30 -4.82
CA SER A 128 -20.56 -15.30 -5.26
C SER A 128 -20.03 -16.74 -5.16
N SER A 129 -18.73 -16.94 -5.35
CA SER A 129 -18.07 -18.24 -5.18
C SER A 129 -16.62 -18.08 -4.71
N ALA A 130 -16.08 -19.12 -4.06
CA ALA A 130 -14.68 -19.17 -3.65
C ALA A 130 -13.73 -19.04 -4.84
N ALA A 131 -14.07 -19.63 -5.99
CA ALA A 131 -13.28 -19.55 -7.21
C ALA A 131 -13.24 -18.12 -7.77
N THR A 132 -14.41 -17.45 -7.86
CA THR A 132 -14.50 -16.05 -8.28
C THR A 132 -13.67 -15.14 -7.37
N PHE A 133 -13.77 -15.36 -6.05
CA PHE A 133 -13.01 -14.59 -5.07
C PHE A 133 -11.50 -14.74 -5.25
N ILE A 134 -11.00 -15.98 -5.39
CA ILE A 134 -9.56 -16.25 -5.62
C ILE A 134 -9.11 -15.62 -6.94
N ASN A 135 -9.89 -15.75 -8.01
CA ASN A 135 -9.54 -15.18 -9.32
C ASN A 135 -9.39 -13.66 -9.26
N VAL A 136 -10.27 -12.96 -8.54
CA VAL A 136 -10.19 -11.51 -8.33
C VAL A 136 -8.93 -11.13 -7.56
N LEU A 137 -8.59 -11.84 -6.49
CA LEU A 137 -7.36 -11.59 -5.73
C LEU A 137 -6.09 -11.80 -6.56
N SER A 138 -6.08 -12.87 -7.38
CA SER A 138 -4.98 -13.13 -8.31
C SER A 138 -4.88 -12.04 -9.38
N ALA A 139 -6.01 -11.53 -9.88
CA ALA A 139 -6.06 -10.41 -10.82
C ALA A 139 -5.39 -9.15 -10.27
N TYR A 140 -5.70 -8.78 -9.02
CA TYR A 140 -5.07 -7.63 -8.37
C TYR A 140 -3.55 -7.79 -8.25
N SER A 141 -3.10 -9.01 -7.94
CA SER A 141 -1.68 -9.31 -7.76
C SER A 141 -0.85 -9.11 -9.04
N VAL A 142 -1.44 -9.35 -10.21
CA VAL A 142 -0.81 -9.11 -11.53
C VAL A 142 -0.40 -7.67 -11.73
N PHE A 143 -1.24 -6.72 -11.30
CA PHE A 143 -0.98 -5.29 -11.52
C PHE A 143 -0.18 -4.66 -10.38
N LEU A 144 -0.40 -5.11 -9.15
CA LEU A 144 0.25 -4.57 -7.96
C LEU A 144 1.72 -4.99 -7.85
N GLY A 145 2.06 -6.24 -8.15
CA GLY A 145 3.45 -6.72 -8.11
C GLY A 145 4.42 -5.82 -8.90
N PRO A 146 4.14 -5.55 -10.19
CA PRO A 146 4.91 -4.60 -10.99
C PRO A 146 4.99 -3.19 -10.42
N MET A 147 3.90 -2.64 -9.86
CA MET A 147 3.93 -1.29 -9.25
C MET A 147 4.89 -1.25 -8.06
N VAL A 148 4.82 -2.25 -7.18
CA VAL A 148 5.71 -2.36 -6.02
C VAL A 148 7.16 -2.49 -6.47
N GLY A 149 7.45 -3.29 -7.52
CA GLY A 149 8.79 -3.42 -8.09
C GLY A 149 9.37 -2.09 -8.56
N ILE A 150 8.57 -1.26 -9.24
CA ILE A 150 8.97 0.07 -9.69
C ILE A 150 9.24 1.00 -8.50
N MET A 151 8.34 1.04 -7.51
CA MET A 151 8.48 1.89 -6.33
C MET A 151 9.74 1.54 -5.52
N VAL A 152 10.01 0.24 -5.33
CA VAL A 152 11.21 -0.23 -4.63
C VAL A 152 12.48 0.14 -5.41
N CYS A 153 12.48 -0.06 -6.74
CA CYS A 153 13.60 0.32 -7.60
C CYS A 153 13.89 1.83 -7.55
N ASP A 154 12.86 2.65 -7.75
CA ASP A 154 12.99 4.11 -7.82
C ASP A 154 13.52 4.68 -6.50
N TYR A 155 12.94 4.26 -5.37
CA TYR A 155 13.32 4.80 -4.07
C TYR A 155 14.68 4.29 -3.57
N TRP A 156 14.90 2.97 -3.58
CA TRP A 156 16.08 2.38 -2.94
C TRP A 156 17.32 2.36 -3.84
N VAL A 157 17.14 2.09 -5.13
CA VAL A 157 18.28 1.91 -6.07
C VAL A 157 18.59 3.21 -6.79
N LEU A 158 17.61 3.79 -7.49
CA LEU A 158 17.85 4.96 -8.34
C LEU A 158 18.08 6.23 -7.52
N ARG A 159 17.28 6.45 -6.48
CA ARG A 159 17.34 7.66 -5.65
C ARG A 159 18.11 7.50 -4.35
N ASN A 160 18.53 6.28 -4.00
CA ASN A 160 19.25 5.98 -2.75
C ASN A 160 18.59 6.62 -1.51
N ARG A 161 17.26 6.53 -1.41
CA ARG A 161 16.41 7.11 -0.35
C ARG A 161 16.42 8.64 -0.25
N ARG A 162 16.81 9.35 -1.31
CA ARG A 162 16.78 10.82 -1.36
C ARG A 162 15.66 11.31 -2.26
N ILE A 163 14.70 12.03 -1.68
CA ILE A 163 13.56 12.63 -2.37
C ILE A 163 13.55 14.12 -2.03
N LYS A 164 13.27 14.95 -3.03
CA LYS A 164 13.07 16.39 -2.86
C LYS A 164 11.59 16.68 -2.66
N LEU A 165 11.16 16.90 -1.43
CA LEU A 165 9.74 17.08 -1.07
C LEU A 165 9.16 18.36 -1.69
N THR A 166 9.95 19.43 -1.81
CA THR A 166 9.47 20.69 -2.39
C THR A 166 8.95 20.52 -3.83
N ASP A 167 9.62 19.70 -4.64
CA ASP A 167 9.19 19.42 -6.01
C ASP A 167 8.08 18.36 -6.08
N LEU A 168 7.84 17.60 -5.00
CA LEU A 168 6.78 16.59 -4.93
C LEU A 168 5.40 17.23 -4.67
N TYR A 169 5.35 18.29 -3.85
CA TYR A 169 4.11 18.98 -3.47
C TYR A 169 3.77 20.17 -4.36
N HIS A 170 4.67 20.61 -5.23
CA HIS A 170 4.42 21.74 -6.13
C HIS A 170 4.39 21.30 -7.61
N PRO A 171 3.29 21.57 -8.36
CA PRO A 171 3.12 21.13 -9.74
C PRO A 171 3.85 22.03 -10.75
N ARG A 172 5.07 22.47 -10.44
CA ARG A 172 5.84 23.36 -11.32
C ARG A 172 6.41 22.58 -12.49
N LYS A 173 6.47 23.22 -13.66
CA LYS A 173 7.00 22.60 -14.89
C LYS A 173 8.50 22.31 -14.84
N ASP A 174 9.22 23.06 -14.02
CA ASP A 174 10.65 22.92 -13.72
C ASP A 174 10.95 21.91 -12.62
N GLY A 175 9.93 21.38 -11.94
CA GLY A 175 10.12 20.37 -10.89
C GLY A 175 10.60 19.03 -11.47
N TYR A 176 11.47 18.34 -10.74
CA TYR A 176 12.06 17.07 -11.20
C TYR A 176 11.03 15.96 -11.46
N TYR A 177 9.87 16.03 -10.80
CA TYR A 177 8.79 15.04 -10.93
C TYR A 177 7.72 15.40 -11.97
N HIS A 178 7.88 16.52 -12.69
CA HIS A 178 6.92 16.93 -13.72
C HIS A 178 7.01 16.08 -15.00
N TYR A 179 8.18 15.52 -15.31
CA TYR A 179 8.41 14.65 -16.48
C TYR A 179 7.74 15.18 -17.77
N TRP A 180 7.02 14.33 -18.51
CA TRP A 180 6.27 14.71 -19.69
C TRP A 180 4.82 15.03 -19.30
N HIS A 181 4.53 16.30 -19.03
CA HIS A 181 3.20 16.81 -18.64
C HIS A 181 2.60 16.10 -17.41
N GLY A 182 3.42 15.76 -16.42
CA GLY A 182 3.04 15.03 -15.21
C GLY A 182 3.19 13.51 -15.33
N ILE A 183 3.55 12.98 -16.50
CA ILE A 183 3.61 11.52 -16.74
C ILE A 183 5.07 11.06 -16.88
N ASN A 184 5.46 10.11 -16.03
CA ASN A 184 6.70 9.37 -16.20
C ASN A 184 6.48 8.16 -17.13
N TRP A 185 6.77 8.34 -18.42
CA TRP A 185 6.67 7.26 -19.40
C TRP A 185 7.54 6.05 -19.04
N ARG A 186 8.67 6.25 -18.37
CA ARG A 186 9.60 5.17 -17.99
C ARG A 186 8.91 4.20 -17.02
N SER A 187 8.28 4.75 -15.97
CA SER A 187 7.51 3.96 -15.01
C SER A 187 6.34 3.25 -15.68
N PHE A 188 5.63 3.93 -16.58
CA PHE A 188 4.49 3.34 -17.29
C PHE A 188 4.92 2.16 -18.18
N VAL A 189 6.00 2.31 -18.95
CA VAL A 189 6.55 1.23 -19.77
C VAL A 189 7.02 0.07 -18.91
N SER A 190 7.77 0.32 -17.84
CA SER A 190 8.19 -0.74 -16.91
C SER A 190 7.01 -1.48 -16.29
N TRP A 191 5.91 -0.78 -16.02
CA TRP A 191 4.69 -1.37 -15.47
C TRP A 191 4.03 -2.30 -16.49
N VAL A 192 3.81 -1.82 -17.71
CA VAL A 192 3.21 -2.62 -18.80
C VAL A 192 4.07 -3.84 -19.14
N VAL A 193 5.40 -3.72 -19.16
CA VAL A 193 6.30 -4.86 -19.37
C VAL A 193 6.19 -5.88 -18.23
N GLY A 194 5.99 -5.42 -17.00
CA GLY A 194 5.85 -6.27 -15.82
C GLY A 194 4.58 -7.13 -15.80
N TRP A 195 3.47 -6.69 -16.41
CA TRP A 195 2.23 -7.48 -16.44
C TRP A 195 1.79 -7.96 -17.83
N GLY A 196 2.29 -7.37 -18.91
CA GLY A 196 1.76 -7.61 -20.25
C GLY A 196 1.79 -9.08 -20.70
N TYR A 197 2.84 -9.81 -20.33
CA TYR A 197 2.98 -11.23 -20.64
C TYR A 197 2.11 -12.15 -19.76
N LEU A 198 1.54 -11.64 -18.66
CA LEU A 198 0.67 -12.37 -17.74
C LEU A 198 -0.80 -12.38 -18.21
N ILE A 199 -1.14 -11.52 -19.18
CA ILE A 199 -2.52 -11.39 -19.69
C ILE A 199 -3.11 -12.68 -20.25
N PRO A 200 -2.39 -13.52 -21.01
CA PRO A 200 -2.97 -14.77 -21.49
C PRO A 200 -3.42 -15.68 -20.34
N GLY A 201 -2.58 -15.84 -19.29
CA GLY A 201 -2.94 -16.64 -18.12
C GLY A 201 -4.09 -16.00 -17.31
N PHE A 202 -4.10 -14.68 -17.18
CA PHE A 202 -5.21 -13.95 -16.57
C PHE A 202 -6.54 -14.14 -17.32
N ALA A 203 -6.52 -14.06 -18.67
CA ALA A 203 -7.69 -14.25 -19.50
C ALA A 203 -8.28 -15.66 -19.34
N HIS A 204 -7.42 -16.68 -19.25
CA HIS A 204 -7.84 -18.05 -18.96
C HIS A 204 -8.45 -18.19 -17.55
N ALA A 205 -7.85 -17.56 -16.54
CA ALA A 205 -8.34 -17.60 -15.16
C ALA A 205 -9.74 -16.97 -15.02
N VAL A 206 -10.00 -15.86 -15.71
CA VAL A 206 -11.30 -15.17 -15.67
C VAL A 206 -12.33 -15.82 -16.61
N THR A 207 -11.89 -16.29 -17.78
CA THR A 207 -12.75 -16.92 -18.79
C THR A 207 -12.18 -18.29 -19.17
N PRO A 208 -12.61 -19.37 -18.48
CA PRO A 208 -12.07 -20.72 -18.70
C PRO A 208 -12.25 -21.25 -20.14
N ASN A 209 -13.16 -20.65 -20.91
CA ASN A 209 -13.38 -20.98 -22.32
C ASN A 209 -12.21 -20.55 -23.24
N VAL A 210 -11.33 -19.66 -22.78
CA VAL A 210 -10.14 -19.25 -23.52
C VAL A 210 -9.02 -20.24 -23.23
N THR A 211 -8.67 -21.09 -24.19
CA THR A 211 -7.55 -22.02 -24.04
C THR A 211 -6.22 -21.30 -24.29
N VAL A 212 -5.30 -21.38 -23.33
CA VAL A 212 -3.94 -20.85 -23.46
C VAL A 212 -2.92 -21.96 -23.20
N PRO A 213 -1.68 -21.83 -23.70
CA PRO A 213 -0.61 -22.78 -23.37
C PRO A 213 -0.42 -22.88 -21.85
N GLU A 214 -0.13 -24.08 -21.36
CA GLU A 214 0.07 -24.34 -19.92
C GLU A 214 1.15 -23.44 -19.30
N ALA A 215 2.19 -23.10 -20.08
CA ALA A 215 3.23 -22.16 -19.68
C ALA A 215 2.67 -20.79 -19.27
N CYS A 216 1.63 -20.28 -19.95
CA CYS A 216 1.01 -19.00 -19.60
C CYS A 216 0.25 -19.05 -18.28
N THR A 217 -0.38 -20.18 -17.98
CA THR A 217 -1.07 -20.42 -16.70
C THR A 217 -0.06 -20.51 -15.56
N ASN A 218 1.02 -21.29 -15.73
CA ASN A 218 2.08 -21.41 -14.73
C ASN A 218 2.81 -20.08 -14.47
N LEU A 219 2.98 -19.24 -15.51
CA LEU A 219 3.52 -17.88 -15.35
C LEU A 219 2.58 -16.98 -14.55
N TYR A 220 1.26 -17.13 -14.75
CA TYR A 220 0.25 -16.37 -14.01
C TYR A 220 0.21 -16.74 -12.52
N ASP A 221 0.45 -17.99 -12.16
CA ASP A 221 0.58 -18.40 -10.75
C ASP A 221 1.75 -17.69 -10.03
N LEU A 222 2.76 -17.26 -10.80
CA LEU A 222 3.91 -16.50 -10.32
C LEU A 222 3.80 -15.00 -10.64
N ALA A 223 2.59 -14.50 -10.92
CA ALA A 223 2.35 -13.13 -11.38
C ALA A 223 3.00 -12.06 -10.49
N PHE A 224 2.85 -12.17 -9.18
CA PHE A 224 3.39 -11.18 -8.24
C PHE A 224 4.94 -11.14 -8.24
N PRO A 225 5.66 -12.23 -7.94
CA PRO A 225 7.13 -12.20 -7.90
C PRO A 225 7.75 -11.90 -9.27
N LEU A 226 7.23 -12.48 -10.36
CA LEU A 226 7.75 -12.20 -11.70
C LEU A 226 7.47 -10.76 -12.12
N GLY A 227 6.25 -10.28 -11.90
CA GLY A 227 5.87 -8.90 -12.20
C GLY A 227 6.72 -7.89 -11.44
N PHE A 228 7.00 -8.15 -10.15
CA PHE A 228 7.91 -7.35 -9.33
C PHE A 228 9.33 -7.32 -9.91
N VAL A 229 9.93 -8.49 -10.19
CA VAL A 229 11.33 -8.57 -10.64
C VAL A 229 11.50 -7.96 -12.03
N ILE A 230 10.60 -8.26 -12.95
CA ILE A 230 10.69 -7.79 -14.34
C ILE A 230 10.47 -6.28 -14.39
N SER A 231 9.47 -5.74 -13.68
CA SER A 231 9.26 -4.29 -13.65
C SER A 231 10.42 -3.57 -12.96
N PHE A 232 10.98 -4.12 -11.87
CA PHE A 232 12.14 -3.58 -11.17
C PHE A 232 13.36 -3.49 -12.10
N LEU A 233 13.71 -4.59 -12.77
CA LEU A 233 14.87 -4.65 -13.66
C LEU A 233 14.69 -3.75 -14.89
N THR A 234 13.48 -3.77 -15.47
CA THR A 234 13.15 -2.91 -16.61
C THR A 234 13.22 -1.43 -16.23
N HIS A 235 12.70 -1.07 -15.04
CA HIS A 235 12.75 0.29 -14.55
C HIS A 235 14.18 0.74 -14.28
N TRP A 236 14.98 -0.11 -13.65
CA TRP A 236 16.39 0.15 -13.42
C TRP A 236 17.15 0.35 -14.74
N ALA A 237 16.96 -0.53 -15.72
CA ALA A 237 17.62 -0.47 -17.01
C ALA A 237 17.24 0.80 -17.80
N ILE A 238 15.94 1.13 -17.88
CA ILE A 238 15.46 2.32 -18.61
C ILE A 238 15.99 3.59 -17.96
N ASN A 239 15.98 3.70 -16.63
CA ASN A 239 16.49 4.88 -15.93
C ASN A 239 18.03 4.96 -15.93
N THR A 240 18.73 3.84 -16.11
CA THR A 240 20.20 3.87 -16.27
C THR A 240 20.58 4.29 -17.69
N ALA A 241 19.85 3.83 -18.70
CA ALA A 241 20.06 4.24 -20.09
C ALA A 241 19.61 5.69 -20.35
N PHE A 242 18.51 6.12 -19.72
CA PHE A 242 17.93 7.45 -19.89
C PHE A 242 17.65 8.09 -18.52
N PRO A 243 18.69 8.54 -17.79
CA PRO A 243 18.54 9.05 -16.43
C PRO A 243 17.58 10.25 -16.36
N PRO A 244 16.56 10.20 -15.48
CA PRO A 244 15.73 11.37 -15.21
C PRO A 244 16.54 12.46 -14.49
N PRO A 245 16.18 13.74 -14.68
CA PRO A 245 16.83 14.83 -13.96
C PRO A 245 16.54 14.73 -12.46
N GLY A 246 17.49 15.17 -11.62
CA GLY A 246 17.30 15.25 -10.17
C GLY A 246 17.40 13.92 -9.41
N LEU A 247 18.02 12.89 -9.98
CA LEU A 247 18.32 11.66 -9.25
C LEU A 247 19.23 11.95 -8.04
N GLY A 248 18.80 11.51 -6.85
CA GLY A 248 19.56 11.65 -5.61
C GLY A 248 19.55 13.06 -5.00
N VAL A 249 18.79 14.00 -5.57
CA VAL A 249 18.60 15.35 -5.01
C VAL A 249 17.59 15.28 -3.85
N ALA A 250 17.94 15.91 -2.74
CA ALA A 250 17.07 16.13 -1.58
C ALA A 250 16.94 17.64 -1.33
N ASP A 251 15.96 18.03 -0.53
CA ASP A 251 15.89 19.42 -0.04
C ASP A 251 17.07 19.71 0.89
N ASP A 252 17.59 20.91 0.78
CA ASP A 252 18.64 21.49 1.61
C ASP A 252 18.11 21.96 2.98
N THR A 253 16.84 22.39 3.01
CA THR A 253 16.14 22.82 4.21
C THR A 253 14.88 21.97 4.44
N ASP A 254 14.55 21.68 5.69
CA ASP A 254 13.35 20.94 6.06
C ASP A 254 12.13 21.87 6.11
N TYR A 255 11.65 22.27 4.93
CA TYR A 255 10.50 23.17 4.77
C TYR A 255 9.21 22.65 5.39
N TYR A 256 9.08 21.34 5.59
CA TYR A 256 7.85 20.69 6.03
C TYR A 256 7.90 20.19 7.48
N GLY A 257 9.01 20.40 8.19
CA GLY A 257 9.18 19.90 9.56
C GLY A 257 9.11 18.37 9.63
N THR A 258 9.67 17.72 8.62
CA THR A 258 9.65 16.26 8.41
C THR A 258 10.53 15.53 9.40
N PHE A 259 11.64 16.15 9.80
CA PHE A 259 12.70 15.51 10.58
C PHE A 259 12.76 16.09 11.99
N THR A 260 13.13 15.25 12.96
CA THR A 260 13.60 15.78 14.24
C THR A 260 14.91 16.55 14.03
N PRO A 261 15.25 17.54 14.87
CA PRO A 261 16.48 18.32 14.71
C PRO A 261 17.75 17.46 14.61
N GLN A 262 17.78 16.33 15.33
CA GLN A 262 18.88 15.38 15.32
C GLN A 262 18.98 14.60 14.00
N GLU A 263 17.84 14.22 13.41
CA GLU A 263 17.77 13.56 12.11
C GLU A 263 18.12 14.52 10.98
N ALA A 264 17.64 15.77 11.04
CA ALA A 264 17.98 16.83 10.09
C ALA A 264 19.50 17.04 10.03
N MET A 265 20.16 17.16 11.19
CA MET A 265 21.63 17.25 11.28
C MET A 265 22.33 16.02 10.70
N ARG A 266 21.85 14.81 10.98
CA ARG A 266 22.41 13.57 10.44
C ARG A 266 22.30 13.50 8.91
N LEU A 267 21.23 14.04 8.35
CA LEU A 267 20.95 14.05 6.92
C LEU A 267 21.55 15.27 6.20
N GLY A 268 22.14 16.21 6.93
CA GLY A 268 22.71 17.44 6.39
C GLY A 268 21.67 18.45 5.90
N VAL A 269 20.46 18.40 6.46
CA VAL A 269 19.33 19.26 6.12
C VAL A 269 19.19 20.35 7.19
N ALA A 270 19.13 21.61 6.78
CA ALA A 270 18.92 22.72 7.70
C ALA A 270 17.48 22.70 8.27
N PRO A 271 17.26 22.94 9.57
CA PRO A 271 15.91 23.09 10.10
C PRO A 271 15.26 24.34 9.48
N SER A 272 13.97 24.29 9.15
CA SER A 272 13.27 25.46 8.62
C SER A 272 13.21 26.59 9.64
N GLN A 273 13.46 27.82 9.19
CA GLN A 273 13.40 29.06 9.98
C GLN A 273 12.00 29.35 10.58
N ALA A 274 10.98 28.55 10.26
CA ALA A 274 9.60 28.80 10.66
C ALA A 274 9.29 28.42 12.12
N LEU A 275 10.17 27.68 12.82
CA LEU A 275 9.91 27.22 14.18
C LEU A 275 10.63 27.99 15.28
N ASP A 276 11.64 28.79 14.96
CA ASP A 276 12.29 29.67 15.93
C ASP A 276 12.76 30.90 15.18
N GLY A 277 12.41 32.11 15.66
CA GLY A 277 12.86 33.39 15.10
C GLY A 277 14.36 33.63 15.26
N VAL A 278 15.17 32.68 14.79
CA VAL A 278 16.62 32.65 14.86
C VAL A 278 17.12 32.71 13.42
N ASP A 279 17.75 33.85 13.11
CA ASP A 279 18.39 34.10 11.83
C ASP A 279 19.61 33.17 11.68
N THR A 280 19.48 32.14 10.84
CA THR A 280 20.59 31.26 10.46
C THR A 280 21.15 31.70 9.10
N SER A 281 21.67 32.92 9.03
CA SER A 281 22.61 33.26 7.97
C SER A 281 23.85 32.36 8.14
N VAL A 282 24.04 31.42 7.22
CA VAL A 282 25.29 30.65 7.11
C VAL A 282 26.38 31.63 6.69
N GLY A 283 27.11 32.18 7.66
CA GLY A 283 28.33 32.93 7.40
C GLY A 283 29.42 31.99 6.88
N ASP A 284 30.31 32.54 6.06
CA ASP A 284 31.42 31.92 5.31
C ASP A 284 32.41 31.03 6.10
N ASP A 285 32.13 30.66 7.36
CA ASP A 285 33.03 29.87 8.21
C ASP A 285 32.95 28.35 8.00
N PHE A 286 32.19 27.87 7.00
CA PHE A 286 32.16 26.44 6.63
C PHE A 286 33.41 25.96 5.88
N GLU A 287 34.33 26.85 5.48
CA GLU A 287 35.54 26.48 4.71
C GLU A 287 36.76 26.06 5.55
N LYS A 288 36.77 26.23 6.88
CA LYS A 288 37.95 25.88 7.69
C LYS A 288 37.54 25.13 8.95
N GLY A 289 37.58 23.80 8.86
CA GLY A 289 37.13 22.84 9.88
C GLY A 289 37.84 22.88 11.23
N THR A 290 37.68 23.97 11.98
CA THR A 290 38.06 24.08 13.39
C THR A 290 37.18 25.11 14.09
N GLY A 291 36.17 24.65 14.85
CA GLY A 291 35.44 25.50 15.79
C GLY A 291 34.16 24.85 16.32
N GLU A 292 34.05 24.65 17.63
CA GLU A 292 32.79 24.29 18.30
C GLU A 292 31.81 25.47 18.30
N PRO A 293 30.50 25.25 18.09
CA PRO A 293 29.53 26.33 18.05
C PRO A 293 29.25 26.85 19.47
N ARG A 294 29.52 28.15 19.70
CA ARG A 294 29.02 28.89 20.87
C ARG A 294 27.60 29.37 20.62
N VAL A 295 26.66 28.92 21.45
CA VAL A 295 25.29 29.44 21.50
C VAL A 295 25.30 30.78 22.24
N VAL A 296 25.08 31.89 21.52
CA VAL A 296 24.82 33.20 22.13
C VAL A 296 23.30 33.36 22.22
N LYS A 297 22.77 33.39 23.45
CA LYS A 297 21.38 33.76 23.73
C LYS A 297 21.28 35.28 23.79
N VAL A 298 20.37 35.87 23.02
CA VAL A 298 19.83 37.22 23.25
C VAL A 298 18.39 37.07 23.71
#